data_AF-A0A8T5KA28-F1
#
_entry.id   AF-A0A8T5KA28-F1
#
_cell.length_a   1.000
_cell.length_b   1.000
_cell.length_c   1.000
_cell.angle_alpha   90.00
_cell.angle_beta   90.00
_cell.angle_gamma   90.00
#
_symmetry.space_group_name_H-M   'P 1'
#
loop_
_entity.id
_entity.type
_entity.pdbx_description
1 polymer ?
#
loop_
_entity_poly.entity_id
_entity_poly.type
_entity_poly.pdbx_seq_one_letter_code
_entity_poly.pdbx_strand_id
1 'polypeptide(L)'
;KFQKARTTFFSKEASALLRPKLKTLSDNDLVFGSNDNVLLAEQNSGQILRRCIIKLGLDMKTSRTELNLINTHAFRAYGITKLSRHDPNFARRLAGQKGYLDQYDRLSDDEKLALYQKYEYELMIDESKKDKARIEKLESEKDFRINRLEQTILDMQDNLKRLNPKS
;
A
#
# COMPACT_ATOMS: atom_id res chain seq x y z
N LYS A 1 -22.38 4.17 -9.80
CA LYS A 1 -21.42 5.08 -10.48
C LYS A 1 -20.58 5.80 -9.42
N PHE A 2 -19.31 5.43 -9.25
CA PHE A 2 -18.41 6.06 -8.27
C PHE A 2 -17.91 7.40 -8.83
N GLN A 3 -18.70 8.46 -8.69
CA GLN A 3 -18.43 9.82 -9.20
C GLN A 3 -17.72 10.73 -8.18
N LYS A 4 -16.77 10.20 -7.39
CA LYS A 4 -16.03 11.03 -6.44
C LYS A 4 -14.55 11.02 -6.76
N ALA A 5 -14.00 12.21 -6.93
CA ALA A 5 -12.56 12.43 -6.94
C ALA A 5 -11.97 11.86 -5.64
N ARG A 6 -10.81 11.23 -5.75
CA ARG A 6 -10.08 10.66 -4.62
C ARG A 6 -8.59 10.74 -4.88
N THR A 7 -7.84 10.89 -3.80
CA THR A 7 -6.39 10.78 -3.81
C THR A 7 -6.00 9.34 -3.44
N THR A 8 -4.99 8.81 -4.11
CA THR A 8 -4.37 7.52 -3.80
C THR A 8 -2.86 7.69 -3.87
N PHE A 9 -2.14 6.72 -3.34
CA PHE A 9 -0.69 6.71 -3.30
C PHE A 9 -0.13 5.68 -4.27
N PHE A 10 1.06 5.96 -4.79
CA PHE A 10 1.90 4.98 -5.48
C PHE A 10 2.89 4.40 -4.48
N SER A 11 3.18 3.11 -4.59
CA SER A 11 4.33 2.53 -3.88
C SER A 11 5.61 3.21 -4.37
N LYS A 12 6.66 3.19 -3.55
CA LYS A 12 8.03 3.57 -3.92
C LYS A 12 8.49 2.77 -5.14
N GLU A 13 8.13 1.48 -5.21
CA GLU A 13 8.42 0.61 -6.35
C GLU A 13 7.75 1.13 -7.64
N ALA A 14 6.44 1.38 -7.61
CA ALA A 14 5.73 1.94 -8.77
C ALA A 14 6.20 3.37 -9.08
N SER A 15 6.48 4.18 -8.05
CA SER A 15 6.94 5.56 -8.19
C SER A 15 8.26 5.65 -8.94
N ALA A 16 9.18 4.71 -8.75
CA ALA A 16 10.45 4.67 -9.47
C ALA A 16 10.25 4.56 -10.99
N LEU A 17 9.20 3.86 -11.43
CA LEU A 17 8.85 3.71 -12.84
C LEU A 17 7.96 4.85 -13.36
N LEU A 18 7.03 5.32 -12.53
CA LEU A 18 6.02 6.30 -12.93
C LEU A 18 6.54 7.74 -12.92
N ARG A 19 7.35 8.13 -11.93
CA ARG A 19 7.81 9.53 -11.80
C ARG A 19 8.57 10.03 -13.03
N PRO A 20 9.51 9.27 -13.64
CA PRO A 20 10.18 9.72 -14.87
C PRO A 20 9.19 10.01 -16.00
N LYS A 21 8.19 9.14 -16.17
CA LYS A 21 7.14 9.31 -17.19
C LYS A 21 6.23 10.50 -16.89
N LEU A 22 5.82 10.69 -15.64
CA LEU A 22 4.93 11.79 -15.25
C LEU A 22 5.60 13.17 -15.44
N LYS A 23 6.92 13.27 -15.28
CA LYS A 23 7.66 14.53 -15.47
C LYS A 23 7.66 15.05 -16.91
N THR A 24 7.38 14.19 -17.90
CA THR A 24 7.39 14.57 -19.31
C THR A 24 6.00 14.89 -19.85
N LEU A 25 4.95 14.75 -19.03
CA LEU A 25 3.56 14.95 -19.43
C LEU A 25 3.09 16.37 -19.08
N SER A 26 2.24 16.92 -19.93
CA SER A 26 1.46 18.13 -19.70
C SER A 26 0.10 17.82 -19.05
N ASP A 27 -0.59 18.85 -18.57
CA ASP A 27 -1.83 18.71 -17.77
C ASP A 27 -2.95 17.93 -18.47
N ASN A 28 -3.01 17.98 -19.81
CA ASN A 28 -4.07 17.33 -20.59
C ASN A 28 -3.64 15.98 -21.18
N ASP A 29 -2.42 15.52 -20.91
CA ASP A 29 -1.93 14.28 -21.49
C ASP A 29 -2.52 13.06 -20.76
N LEU A 30 -2.88 12.04 -21.54
CA LEU A 30 -3.25 10.75 -21.01
C LEU A 30 -1.99 10.03 -20.47
N VAL A 31 -2.01 9.68 -19.18
CA VAL A 31 -0.86 9.01 -18.54
C VAL A 31 -0.57 7.64 -19.17
N PHE A 32 -1.60 6.81 -19.37
CA PHE A 32 -1.46 5.45 -19.93
C PHE A 32 -2.37 5.19 -21.13
N GLY A 33 -3.28 6.13 -21.43
CA GLY A 33 -4.24 5.99 -22.52
C GLY A 33 -3.63 6.36 -23.86
N SER A 34 -4.08 5.68 -24.91
CA SER A 34 -3.72 5.98 -26.31
C SER A 34 -4.90 6.58 -27.08
N ASN A 35 -6.03 6.81 -26.42
CA ASN A 35 -7.27 7.29 -27.03
C ASN A 35 -8.12 7.99 -25.95
N ASP A 36 -8.73 9.12 -26.28
CA ASP A 36 -9.59 9.90 -25.38
C ASP A 36 -10.90 9.17 -25.05
N ASN A 37 -11.30 8.21 -25.90
CA ASN A 37 -12.42 7.33 -25.61
C ASN A 37 -12.06 6.34 -24.50
N VAL A 38 -12.61 6.60 -23.32
CA VAL A 38 -12.41 5.82 -22.09
C VAL A 38 -12.68 4.33 -22.29
N LEU A 39 -13.71 3.96 -23.05
CA LEU A 39 -14.06 2.55 -23.27
C LEU A 39 -12.98 1.83 -24.09
N LEU A 40 -12.47 2.48 -25.14
CA LEU A 40 -11.40 1.94 -25.97
C LEU A 40 -10.08 1.85 -25.19
N ALA A 41 -9.77 2.85 -24.36
CA ALA A 41 -8.60 2.85 -23.50
C ALA A 41 -8.66 1.70 -22.45
N GLU A 42 -9.82 1.48 -21.83
CA GLU A 42 -10.05 0.39 -20.89
C GLU A 42 -9.88 -0.98 -21.57
N GLN A 43 -10.53 -1.18 -22.72
CA GLN A 43 -10.39 -2.42 -23.49
C GLN A 43 -8.93 -2.69 -23.88
N ASN A 44 -8.21 -1.67 -24.36
CA ASN A 44 -6.80 -1.79 -24.71
C ASN A 44 -5.95 -2.21 -23.50
N SER A 45 -6.15 -1.58 -22.33
CA SER A 45 -5.44 -1.95 -21.11
C SER A 45 -5.66 -3.41 -20.70
N GLY A 46 -6.90 -3.90 -20.85
CA GLY A 46 -7.24 -5.30 -20.60
C GLY A 46 -6.56 -6.26 -21.58
N GLN A 47 -6.48 -5.90 -22.86
CA GLN A 47 -5.79 -6.69 -23.88
C GLN A 47 -4.28 -6.74 -23.66
N ILE A 48 -3.65 -5.62 -23.29
CA ILE A 48 -2.22 -5.56 -22.94
C ILE A 48 -1.95 -6.51 -21.77
N LEU A 49 -2.73 -6.41 -20.69
CA LEU A 49 -2.60 -7.30 -19.54
C LEU A 49 -2.78 -8.78 -19.94
N ARG A 50 -3.79 -9.08 -20.75
CA ARG A 50 -4.06 -10.45 -21.24
C ARG A 50 -2.86 -11.02 -21.97
N ARG A 51 -2.26 -10.26 -22.91
CA ARG A 51 -1.09 -10.69 -23.67
C ARG A 51 0.11 -11.00 -22.76
N CYS A 52 0.35 -10.14 -21.76
CA CYS A 52 1.40 -10.39 -20.77
C CYS A 52 1.16 -11.68 -19.98
N ILE A 53 -0.07 -11.91 -19.52
CA ILE A 53 -0.44 -13.11 -18.76
C ILE A 53 -0.26 -14.39 -19.60
N ILE A 54 -0.69 -14.40 -20.87
CA ILE A 54 -0.48 -15.53 -21.78
C ILE A 54 1.01 -15.82 -21.94
N LYS A 55 1.81 -14.78 -22.18
CA LYS A 55 3.26 -14.92 -22.36
C LYS A 55 3.95 -15.52 -21.13
N LEU A 56 3.41 -15.27 -19.94
CA LEU A 56 3.90 -15.82 -18.67
C LEU A 56 3.32 -17.20 -18.33
N GLY A 57 2.40 -17.74 -19.13
CA GLY A 57 1.75 -19.03 -18.85
C GLY A 57 0.76 -19.00 -17.67
N LEU A 58 0.22 -17.82 -17.35
CA LEU A 58 -0.65 -17.61 -16.17
C LEU A 58 -2.13 -17.42 -16.56
N ASP A 59 -2.54 -17.93 -17.72
CA ASP A 59 -3.85 -17.65 -18.33
C ASP A 59 -5.00 -18.53 -17.85
N MET A 60 -4.92 -18.94 -16.59
CA MET A 60 -5.93 -19.76 -15.95
C MET A 60 -7.30 -19.08 -15.95
N LYS A 61 -8.34 -19.91 -16.08
CA LYS A 61 -9.73 -19.47 -16.06
C LYS A 61 -10.50 -20.08 -14.88
N THR A 62 -11.57 -19.39 -14.49
CA THR A 62 -12.55 -19.92 -13.54
C THR A 62 -13.30 -21.09 -14.18
N SER A 63 -13.42 -22.21 -13.47
CA SER A 63 -14.11 -23.42 -13.97
C SER A 63 -15.59 -23.22 -14.31
N ARG A 64 -16.27 -22.29 -13.63
CA ARG A 64 -17.71 -22.08 -13.78
C ARG A 64 -18.08 -21.06 -14.87
N THR A 65 -17.26 -20.02 -15.05
CA THR A 65 -17.61 -18.85 -15.85
C THR A 65 -16.64 -18.57 -17.00
N GLU A 66 -15.59 -19.39 -17.18
CA GLU A 66 -14.56 -19.21 -18.21
C GLU A 66 -13.88 -17.82 -18.20
N LEU A 67 -14.01 -17.08 -17.10
CA LEU A 67 -13.40 -15.77 -16.89
C LEU A 67 -11.94 -15.94 -16.48
N ASN A 68 -11.08 -15.01 -16.91
CA ASN A 68 -9.68 -14.99 -16.52
C ASN A 68 -9.55 -14.78 -15.01
N LEU A 69 -8.80 -15.66 -14.34
CA LEU A 69 -8.51 -15.54 -12.91
C LEU A 69 -7.70 -14.29 -12.58
N ILE A 70 -6.69 -13.99 -13.42
CA ILE A 70 -5.89 -12.77 -13.31
C ILE A 70 -6.47 -11.72 -14.25
N ASN A 71 -6.95 -10.63 -13.67
CA ASN A 71 -7.49 -9.46 -14.36
C ASN A 71 -7.30 -8.22 -13.47
N THR A 72 -7.66 -7.03 -13.95
CA THR A 72 -7.52 -5.76 -13.20
C THR A 72 -8.27 -5.76 -11.86
N HIS A 73 -9.44 -6.41 -11.79
CA HIS A 73 -10.18 -6.57 -10.54
C HIS A 73 -9.47 -7.50 -9.55
N ALA A 74 -8.80 -8.55 -10.02
CA ALA A 74 -8.01 -9.44 -9.18
C ALA A 74 -6.84 -8.70 -8.49
N PHE A 75 -6.12 -7.83 -9.21
CA PHE A 75 -5.08 -6.97 -8.62
C PHE A 75 -5.64 -6.05 -7.53
N ARG A 76 -6.78 -5.42 -7.80
CA ARG A 76 -7.46 -4.58 -6.82
C ARG A 76 -7.93 -5.37 -5.60
N ALA A 77 -8.50 -6.55 -5.80
CA ALA A 77 -8.93 -7.44 -4.71
C ALA A 77 -7.74 -7.85 -3.85
N TYR A 78 -6.62 -8.25 -4.46
CA TYR A 78 -5.38 -8.58 -3.77
C TYR A 78 -4.89 -7.43 -2.88
N GLY A 79 -4.82 -6.21 -3.43
CA GLY A 79 -4.40 -5.02 -2.67
C GLY A 79 -5.31 -4.73 -1.48
N ILE A 80 -6.63 -4.80 -1.67
CA ILE A 80 -7.62 -4.62 -0.58
C ILE A 80 -7.42 -5.70 0.48
N THR A 81 -7.33 -6.96 0.10
CA THR A 81 -7.16 -8.08 1.03
C THR A 81 -5.87 -7.98 1.85
N LYS A 82 -4.78 -7.51 1.25
CA LYS A 82 -3.51 -7.32 1.96
C LYS A 82 -3.60 -6.21 2.99
N LEU A 83 -4.15 -5.06 2.60
CA LEU A 83 -4.29 -3.91 3.51
C LEU A 83 -5.36 -4.13 4.58
N SER A 84 -6.46 -4.83 4.27
CA SER A 84 -7.57 -5.03 5.20
C SER A 84 -7.22 -5.89 6.40
N ARG A 85 -6.15 -6.68 6.32
CA ARG A 85 -5.63 -7.45 7.47
C ARG A 85 -5.01 -6.55 8.53
N HIS A 86 -4.56 -5.36 8.15
CA HIS A 86 -3.94 -4.38 9.04
C HIS A 86 -4.92 -3.27 9.42
N ASP A 87 -5.68 -2.78 8.43
CA ASP A 87 -6.71 -1.78 8.63
C ASP A 87 -7.83 -1.92 7.56
N PRO A 88 -8.98 -2.52 7.91
CA PRO A 88 -10.11 -2.70 7.01
C PRO A 88 -10.74 -1.39 6.52
N ASN A 89 -10.73 -0.33 7.33
CA ASN A 89 -11.35 0.95 6.97
C ASN A 89 -10.47 1.70 5.98
N PHE A 90 -9.16 1.76 6.25
CA PHE A 90 -8.18 2.29 5.34
C PHE A 90 -8.20 1.56 3.97
N ALA A 91 -8.24 0.23 3.97
CA ALA A 91 -8.26 -0.57 2.73
C ALA A 91 -9.49 -0.27 1.85
N ARG A 92 -10.68 -0.17 2.46
CA ARG A 92 -11.92 0.20 1.76
C ARG A 92 -11.83 1.61 1.22
N ARG A 93 -11.31 2.55 2.01
CA ARG A 93 -11.19 3.96 1.62
C ARG A 93 -10.20 4.16 0.48
N LEU A 94 -9.03 3.51 0.52
CA LEU A 94 -8.05 3.52 -0.57
C LEU A 94 -8.64 2.96 -1.86
N ALA A 95 -9.48 1.92 -1.74
CA ALA A 95 -10.24 1.39 -2.86
C ALA A 95 -11.35 2.37 -3.32
N GLY A 96 -11.79 3.32 -2.52
CA GLY A 96 -12.95 4.17 -2.81
C GLY A 96 -14.29 3.45 -2.58
N GLN A 97 -14.30 2.43 -1.73
CA GLN A 97 -15.51 1.82 -1.18
C GLN A 97 -15.97 2.63 0.04
N LYS A 98 -17.29 2.76 0.24
CA LYS A 98 -17.84 3.38 1.45
C LYS A 98 -17.53 2.49 2.66
N GLY A 99 -16.94 3.06 3.69
CA GLY A 99 -16.74 2.42 4.98
C GLY A 99 -17.96 2.63 5.90
N TYR A 100 -18.06 1.78 6.92
CA TYR A 100 -19.16 1.83 7.90
C TYR A 100 -19.08 3.08 8.80
N LEU A 101 -17.93 3.74 8.87
CA LEU A 101 -17.63 4.88 9.76
C LEU A 101 -16.93 6.03 9.03
N ASP A 102 -17.20 6.23 7.74
CA ASP A 102 -16.56 7.29 6.92
C ASP A 102 -16.65 8.70 7.53
N GLN A 103 -17.64 8.95 8.39
CA GLN A 103 -17.86 10.22 9.08
C GLN A 103 -16.90 10.47 10.26
N TYR A 104 -16.44 9.39 10.91
CA TYR A 104 -15.60 9.41 12.11
C TYR A 104 -14.11 9.25 11.75
N ASP A 105 -13.83 8.49 10.70
CA ASP A 105 -12.47 8.23 10.25
C ASP A 105 -11.96 9.38 9.38
N ARG A 106 -11.63 10.52 9.99
CA ARG A 106 -11.15 11.73 9.30
C ARG A 106 -9.62 11.79 9.24
N LEU A 107 -8.99 10.71 8.77
CA LEU A 107 -7.56 10.73 8.49
C LEU A 107 -7.26 11.84 7.48
N SER A 108 -6.32 12.72 7.84
CA SER A 108 -5.65 13.65 6.94
C SER A 108 -4.91 12.89 5.84
N ASP A 109 -4.53 13.58 4.77
CA ASP A 109 -3.77 12.94 3.69
C ASP A 109 -2.38 12.47 4.15
N ASP A 110 -1.76 13.17 5.11
CA ASP A 110 -0.49 12.78 5.71
C ASP A 110 -0.61 11.52 6.56
N GLU A 111 -1.68 11.39 7.37
CA GLU A 111 -1.93 10.17 8.15
C GLU A 111 -2.23 8.97 7.24
N LYS A 112 -2.97 9.18 6.15
CA LYS A 112 -3.19 8.15 5.13
C LYS A 112 -1.89 7.74 4.46
N LEU A 113 -1.02 8.69 4.15
CA LEU A 113 0.29 8.42 3.57
C LEU A 113 1.16 7.62 4.55
N ALA A 114 1.18 8.00 5.83
CA ALA A 114 1.90 7.28 6.87
C ALA A 114 1.39 5.83 7.03
N LEU A 115 0.07 5.63 7.04
CA LEU A 115 -0.54 4.29 7.04
C LEU A 115 -0.18 3.49 5.79
N TYR A 116 -0.24 4.13 4.61
CA TYR A 116 0.16 3.49 3.36
C TYR A 116 1.62 3.03 3.42
N GLN A 117 2.54 3.91 3.81
CA GLN A 117 3.97 3.62 3.94
C GLN A 117 4.24 2.50 4.95
N LYS A 118 3.50 2.49 6.07
CA LYS A 118 3.63 1.45 7.10
C LYS A 118 3.31 0.05 6.59
N TYR A 119 2.38 -0.08 5.65
CA TYR A 119 1.91 -1.37 5.12
C TYR A 119 2.30 -1.62 3.66
N GLU A 120 3.06 -0.72 3.05
CA GLU A 120 3.47 -0.76 1.65
C GLU A 120 4.20 -2.07 1.29
N TYR A 121 5.03 -2.57 2.21
CA TYR A 121 5.82 -3.80 2.04
C TYR A 121 4.97 -5.05 1.74
N GLU A 122 3.68 -5.07 2.12
CA GLU A 122 2.76 -6.18 1.79
C GLU A 122 2.36 -6.21 0.31
N LEU A 123 2.51 -5.06 -0.37
CA LEU A 123 2.11 -4.83 -1.75
C LEU A 123 3.30 -4.89 -2.73
N MET A 124 4.53 -4.86 -2.21
CA MET A 124 5.75 -4.98 -3.03
C MET A 124 5.87 -6.38 -3.65
N ILE A 125 6.36 -6.41 -4.88
CA ILE A 125 6.58 -7.67 -5.64
C ILE A 125 8.03 -8.13 -5.47
N ASP A 126 8.97 -7.20 -5.46
CA ASP A 126 10.39 -7.47 -5.27
C ASP A 126 10.69 -7.98 -3.85
N GLU A 127 10.94 -9.28 -3.71
CA GLU A 127 11.21 -9.94 -2.43
C GLU A 127 12.43 -9.34 -1.73
N SER A 128 13.48 -8.96 -2.48
CA SER A 128 14.69 -8.36 -1.88
C SER A 128 14.39 -7.01 -1.23
N LYS A 129 13.55 -6.18 -1.87
CA LYS A 129 13.11 -4.90 -1.31
C LYS A 129 12.14 -5.09 -0.17
N LYS A 130 11.29 -6.11 -0.25
CA LYS A 130 10.35 -6.46 0.81
C LYS A 130 11.08 -6.90 2.08
N ASP A 131 12.09 -7.74 1.95
CA ASP A 131 12.93 -8.19 3.06
C ASP A 131 13.71 -7.03 3.65
N LYS A 132 14.32 -6.18 2.80
CA LYS A 132 14.99 -4.97 3.28
C LYS A 132 14.04 -4.03 4.05
N ALA A 133 12.85 -3.76 3.52
CA ALA A 133 11.85 -2.92 4.19
C ALA A 133 11.37 -3.54 5.52
N ARG A 134 11.27 -4.87 5.57
CA ARG A 134 10.91 -5.60 6.79
C ARG A 134 12.03 -5.55 7.82
N ILE A 135 13.28 -5.69 7.41
CA ILE A 135 14.47 -5.57 8.26
C ILE A 135 14.54 -4.16 8.85
N GLU A 136 14.48 -3.11 8.02
CA GLU A 136 14.49 -1.70 8.49
C GLU A 136 13.39 -1.45 9.53
N LYS A 137 12.18 -1.97 9.29
CA LYS A 137 11.07 -1.88 10.25
C LYS A 137 11.38 -2.60 11.57
N LEU A 138 11.84 -3.85 11.49
CA LEU A 138 12.19 -4.63 12.68
C LEU A 138 13.32 -3.99 13.49
N GLU A 139 14.32 -3.42 12.82
CA GLU A 139 15.41 -2.68 13.46
C GLU A 139 14.88 -1.43 14.18
N SER A 140 14.05 -0.63 13.53
CA SER A 140 13.44 0.55 14.15
C SER A 140 12.57 0.21 15.37
N GLU A 141 11.80 -0.88 15.30
CA GLU A 141 10.97 -1.36 16.41
C GLU A 141 11.83 -1.89 17.56
N LYS A 142 12.93 -2.58 17.24
CA LYS A 142 13.90 -3.07 18.22
C LYS A 142 14.58 -1.91 18.94
N ASP A 143 15.06 -0.91 18.21
CA ASP A 143 15.75 0.25 18.79
C ASP A 143 14.81 1.06 19.69
N PHE A 144 13.56 1.26 19.27
CA PHE A 144 12.55 1.88 20.12
C PHE A 144 12.32 1.12 21.44
N ARG A 145 12.26 -0.22 21.38
CA ARG A 145 12.09 -1.06 22.58
C ARG A 145 13.31 -1.01 23.48
N ILE A 146 14.53 -1.04 22.92
CA ILE A 146 15.78 -0.94 23.67
C ILE A 146 15.82 0.40 24.42
N ASN A 147 15.60 1.52 23.73
CA ASN A 147 15.59 2.85 24.35
C ASN A 147 14.56 2.95 25.49
N ARG A 148 13.38 2.34 25.32
CA ARG A 148 12.36 2.31 26.38
C ARG A 148 12.77 1.47 27.58
N LEU A 149 13.42 0.33 27.35
CA LEU A 149 13.95 -0.52 28.42
C LEU A 149 15.08 0.18 29.17
N GLU A 150 16.01 0.82 28.46
CA GLU A 150 17.09 1.61 29.05
C GLU A 150 16.54 2.72 29.96
N GLN A 151 15.51 3.44 29.51
CA GLN A 151 14.89 4.44 30.36
C GLN A 151 14.19 3.85 31.60
N THR A 152 13.51 2.72 31.44
CA THR A 152 12.88 2.04 32.57
C THR A 152 13.92 1.60 33.60
N ILE A 153 15.10 1.13 33.16
CA ILE A 153 16.21 0.75 34.04
C ILE A 153 16.75 1.98 34.77
N LEU A 154 16.94 3.11 34.08
CA LEU A 154 17.40 4.36 34.70
C LEU A 154 16.42 4.84 35.78
N ASP A 155 15.13 4.87 35.47
CA ASP A 155 14.08 5.24 36.43
C ASP A 155 14.09 4.31 37.67
N MET A 156 14.27 3.00 37.47
CA MET A 156 14.39 2.04 38.56
C MET A 156 15.64 2.27 39.42
N GLN A 157 16.79 2.54 38.80
CA GLN A 157 18.04 2.83 39.51
C GLN A 157 17.95 4.10 40.34
N ASP A 158 17.32 5.15 39.81
CA ASP A 158 17.10 6.40 40.53
C ASP A 158 16.13 6.21 41.71
N ASN A 159 15.06 5.43 41.53
CA ASN A 159 14.16 5.07 42.63
C ASN A 159 14.87 4.26 43.73
N LEU A 160 15.75 3.32 43.36
CA LEU A 160 16.56 2.56 44.34
C LEU A 160 17.53 3.45 45.12
N LYS A 161 18.19 4.42 44.47
CA LYS A 161 19.05 5.39 45.15
C LYS A 161 18.27 6.27 46.14
N ARG A 162 17.03 6.64 45.81
CA ARG A 162 16.14 7.39 46.71
C ARG A 162 15.68 6.56 47.90
N LEU A 163 15.50 5.25 47.73
CA LEU A 163 15.10 4.30 48.79
C LEU A 163 16.28 3.90 49.70
N ASN A 164 17.53 4.00 49.23
CA ASN A 164 18.74 3.75 50.02
C ASN A 164 19.68 4.99 50.04
N PRO A 165 19.29 6.10 50.69
CA PRO A 165 20.04 7.36 50.66
C PRO A 165 21.26 7.38 51.63
N LYS A 166 22.03 6.27 51.68
CA LYS A 166 23.18 5.93 52.56
C LYS A 166 22.82 5.17 53.85
N SER A 167 23.34 3.95 53.95
CA SER A 167 24.07 3.43 55.11
C SER A 167 25.55 3.78 54.95
#